data_AF-A0A925HP94-F1
#
_entry.id   AF-A0A925HP94-F1
#
_cell.length_a   1.000
_cell.length_b   1.000
_cell.length_c   1.000
_cell.angle_alpha   90.00
_cell.angle_beta   90.00
_cell.angle_gamma   90.00
#
_symmetry.space_group_name_H-M   'P 1'
#
loop_
_entity.id
_entity.type
_entity.pdbx_description
1 polymer ?
#
loop_
_entity_poly.entity_id
_entity_poly.type
_entity_poly.pdbx_seq_one_letter_code
_entity_poly.pdbx_strand_id
1 'polypeptide(L)'
;MKTNTLLRAASALTIAAVFTACGDSANSPTDAGVSASVAAATTLDVATVSGDATQEDVETFKVNRGAFGLATIDFERFGRWESCPYDATASRFICVDKVRGPFTATRSYAYLDAAGAGQSAYSTTTTAAANFKWSVSGTITRERWSGSMSRNRDITLSGLLGTNSTVTINGTGTRETQRTRFLRDSAGPNGLTRDYNLEASVAIANVITPAIRMPDAWPVSGTITRNYTVTRTDATNGTTTTTRNSVVTFNGTQFVDLVVNGKAFTLDLATGKVTAKVAAG
;
A
#
# COMPACT_ATOMS: atom_id res chain seq x y z
N MET A 1 -19.11 -48.81 1.18
CA MET A 1 -17.78 -48.30 1.61
C MET A 1 -17.64 -46.92 0.98
N LYS A 2 -18.02 -45.78 1.58
CA LYS A 2 -17.45 -45.02 2.73
C LYS A 2 -15.92 -45.11 2.90
N THR A 3 -15.23 -44.05 2.47
CA THR A 3 -14.13 -43.27 3.12
C THR A 3 -13.69 -42.18 2.12
N ASN A 4 -14.14 -40.92 2.19
CA ASN A 4 -13.71 -39.76 3.01
C ASN A 4 -12.23 -39.34 2.91
N THR A 5 -12.02 -38.25 2.15
CA THR A 5 -10.98 -37.20 2.29
C THR A 5 -11.55 -35.99 1.51
N LEU A 6 -12.16 -34.93 2.06
CA LEU A 6 -11.76 -34.01 3.14
C LEU A 6 -10.30 -33.57 3.02
N LEU A 7 -10.04 -32.42 2.38
CA LEU A 7 -9.60 -31.21 3.08
C LEU A 7 -9.50 -29.98 2.14
N ARG A 8 -10.21 -28.93 2.56
CA ARG A 8 -9.95 -27.49 2.42
C ARG A 8 -10.17 -26.84 1.05
N ALA A 9 -11.43 -26.44 0.89
CA ALA A 9 -11.83 -25.18 0.30
C ALA A 9 -10.81 -24.06 0.61
N ALA A 10 -10.14 -23.55 -0.42
CA ALA A 10 -9.37 -22.32 -0.35
C ALA A 10 -10.28 -21.20 -0.84
N SER A 11 -10.67 -20.35 0.10
CA SER A 11 -11.62 -19.26 0.00
C SER A 11 -11.37 -18.35 -1.21
N ALA A 12 -12.14 -18.56 -2.28
CA ALA A 12 -12.51 -17.47 -3.19
C ALA A 12 -13.62 -16.67 -2.51
N LEU A 13 -13.22 -15.62 -1.78
CA LEU A 13 -14.09 -14.64 -1.10
C LEU A 13 -13.13 -13.58 -0.55
N THR A 14 -13.25 -12.27 -0.70
CA THR A 14 -14.27 -11.39 -1.29
C THR A 14 -13.73 -9.97 -1.09
N ILE A 15 -13.77 -9.14 -2.14
CA ILE A 15 -14.30 -7.76 -2.16
C ILE A 15 -13.72 -6.81 -1.09
N ALA A 16 -13.00 -5.73 -1.44
CA ALA A 16 -13.62 -4.40 -1.45
C ALA A 16 -12.62 -3.26 -1.70
N ALA A 17 -12.71 -2.53 -2.82
CA ALA A 17 -12.85 -1.08 -2.68
C ALA A 17 -14.35 -0.82 -2.49
N VAL A 18 -14.89 -1.40 -1.43
CA VAL A 18 -16.19 -1.08 -0.86
C VAL A 18 -15.81 -0.18 0.28
N PHE A 19 -15.85 1.13 0.05
CA PHE A 19 -16.44 1.96 1.08
C PHE A 19 -17.86 1.40 1.23
N THR A 20 -18.05 0.47 2.16
CA THR A 20 -19.40 0.05 2.54
C THR A 20 -20.06 1.34 2.94
N ALA A 21 -21.20 1.61 2.32
CA ALA A 21 -22.19 2.45 2.93
C ALA A 21 -22.19 2.16 4.44
N CYS A 22 -22.25 3.21 5.26
CA CYS A 22 -22.91 3.08 6.54
C CYS A 22 -24.35 2.62 6.24
N GLY A 23 -24.54 1.31 6.04
CA GLY A 23 -25.76 0.66 6.45
C GLY A 23 -25.56 0.42 7.92
N ASP A 24 -26.42 1.05 8.73
CA ASP A 24 -26.42 0.94 10.17
C ASP A 24 -26.29 -0.52 10.61
N SER A 25 -25.07 -0.91 10.97
CA SER A 25 -24.79 -2.14 11.66
C SER A 25 -24.32 -1.72 13.04
N ALA A 26 -25.05 -2.15 14.06
CA ALA A 26 -24.99 -1.66 15.44
C ALA A 26 -23.64 -1.87 16.16
N ASN A 27 -22.57 -2.27 15.45
CA ASN A 27 -21.25 -2.57 16.01
C ASN A 27 -20.12 -1.79 15.30
N SER A 28 -20.40 -0.63 14.73
CA SER A 28 -19.38 0.38 14.42
C SER A 28 -18.54 0.69 15.67
N PRO A 29 -17.25 1.04 15.55
CA PRO A 29 -16.46 1.47 16.70
C PRO A 29 -17.21 2.62 17.38
N THR A 30 -17.74 2.40 18.58
CA THR A 30 -18.32 3.48 19.36
C THR A 30 -17.16 4.38 19.76
N ASP A 31 -17.14 5.57 19.17
CA ASP A 31 -16.28 6.72 19.49
C ASP A 31 -16.44 7.14 20.97
N ALA A 32 -16.00 6.29 21.89
CA ALA A 32 -15.85 6.67 23.28
C ALA A 32 -14.53 7.46 23.40
N GLY A 33 -14.58 8.77 23.14
CA GLY A 33 -13.58 9.70 23.70
C GLY A 33 -12.90 10.69 22.76
N VAL A 34 -13.40 10.95 21.55
CA VAL A 34 -12.91 12.09 20.76
C VAL A 34 -14.04 13.12 20.67
N SER A 35 -13.91 14.22 21.41
CA SER A 35 -14.62 15.45 21.06
C SER A 35 -14.30 15.76 19.60
N ALA A 36 -15.28 15.62 18.71
CA ALA A 36 -15.05 15.50 17.26
C ALA A 36 -14.63 16.84 16.63
N SER A 37 -13.40 17.28 16.91
CA SER A 37 -12.75 18.35 16.16
C SER A 37 -12.40 17.85 14.76
N VAL A 38 -12.52 18.72 13.76
CA VAL A 38 -12.12 18.45 12.37
C VAL A 38 -10.72 17.85 12.29
N ALA A 39 -9.78 18.34 13.11
CA ALA A 39 -8.41 17.86 13.16
C ALA A 39 -8.29 16.39 13.61
N ALA A 40 -9.12 15.96 14.57
CA ALA A 40 -9.13 14.59 15.06
C ALA A 40 -9.74 13.62 14.05
N ALA A 41 -10.85 14.02 13.40
CA ALA A 41 -11.45 13.26 12.29
C ALA A 41 -10.45 13.06 11.13
N THR A 42 -9.79 14.15 10.69
CA THR A 42 -8.76 14.06 9.65
C THR A 42 -7.61 13.13 10.02
N THR A 43 -7.24 13.05 11.31
CA THR A 43 -6.18 12.14 11.77
C THR A 43 -6.60 10.68 11.68
N LEU A 44 -7.86 10.37 12.01
CA LEU A 44 -8.42 9.03 11.85
C LEU A 44 -8.52 8.63 10.37
N ASP A 45 -8.99 9.54 9.52
CA ASP A 45 -9.07 9.32 8.07
C ASP A 45 -7.68 8.98 7.49
N VAL A 46 -6.65 9.75 7.85
CA VAL A 46 -5.27 9.48 7.44
C VAL A 46 -4.78 8.14 7.97
N ALA A 47 -5.13 7.76 9.20
CA ALA A 47 -4.75 6.47 9.76
C ALA A 47 -5.32 5.32 8.92
N THR A 48 -6.61 5.36 8.57
CA THR A 48 -7.25 4.37 7.69
C THR A 48 -6.54 4.27 6.33
N VAL A 49 -6.32 5.40 5.65
CA VAL A 49 -5.62 5.42 4.35
C VAL A 49 -4.18 4.90 4.47
N SER A 50 -3.51 5.19 5.58
CA SER A 50 -2.16 4.70 5.86
C SER A 50 -2.14 3.19 6.09
N GLY A 51 -3.18 2.63 6.71
CA GLY A 51 -3.35 1.20 6.91
C GLY A 51 -3.48 0.44 5.59
N ASP A 52 -4.42 0.86 4.75
CA ASP A 52 -4.62 0.28 3.40
C ASP A 52 -3.35 0.37 2.54
N ALA A 53 -2.71 1.55 2.50
CA ALA A 53 -1.49 1.75 1.74
C ALA A 53 -0.33 0.86 2.24
N THR A 54 -0.25 0.62 3.54
CA THR A 54 0.79 -0.24 4.12
C THR A 54 0.52 -1.71 3.85
N GLN A 55 -0.74 -2.15 3.93
CA GLN A 55 -1.12 -3.50 3.51
C GLN A 55 -0.73 -3.74 2.05
N GLU A 56 -1.03 -2.78 1.15
CA GLU A 56 -0.64 -2.86 -0.25
C GLU A 56 0.89 -2.90 -0.45
N ASP A 57 1.65 -2.10 0.29
CA ASP A 57 3.12 -2.14 0.22
C ASP A 57 3.66 -3.50 0.70
N VAL A 58 3.12 -4.07 1.79
CA VAL A 58 3.49 -5.41 2.29
C VAL A 58 3.15 -6.50 1.27
N GLU A 59 1.98 -6.45 0.65
CA GLU A 59 1.62 -7.38 -0.41
C GLU A 59 2.50 -7.16 -1.66
N THR A 60 2.87 -5.93 -1.98
CA THR A 60 3.83 -5.61 -3.04
C THR A 60 5.19 -6.24 -2.76
N PHE A 61 5.66 -6.22 -1.51
CA PHE A 61 6.91 -6.89 -1.10
C PHE A 61 6.83 -8.41 -1.23
N LYS A 62 5.66 -9.00 -0.96
CA LYS A 62 5.43 -10.45 -1.09
C LYS A 62 5.29 -10.90 -2.55
N VAL A 63 4.54 -10.14 -3.36
CA VAL A 63 4.12 -10.51 -4.72
C VAL A 63 5.16 -10.13 -5.78
N ASN A 64 5.85 -8.98 -5.67
CA ASN A 64 6.83 -8.57 -6.69
C ASN A 64 8.16 -9.36 -6.66
N ARG A 65 8.30 -10.32 -5.73
CA ARG A 65 9.37 -11.33 -5.78
C ARG A 65 9.36 -12.16 -7.06
N GLY A 66 8.18 -12.33 -7.67
CA GLY A 66 7.97 -12.84 -9.01
C GLY A 66 8.80 -12.16 -10.11
N ALA A 67 8.96 -10.84 -10.01
CA ALA A 67 9.70 -10.03 -10.97
C ALA A 67 11.16 -9.80 -10.60
N PHE A 68 11.59 -10.31 -9.44
CA PHE A 68 12.99 -10.38 -9.02
C PHE A 68 13.66 -11.69 -9.46
N GLY A 69 13.06 -12.44 -10.40
CA GLY A 69 13.61 -13.70 -10.92
C GLY A 69 13.29 -14.95 -10.10
N LEU A 70 12.46 -14.83 -9.05
CA LEU A 70 11.97 -15.96 -8.25
C LEU A 70 10.57 -16.34 -8.71
N ALA A 71 10.28 -17.61 -8.98
CA ALA A 71 8.99 -18.02 -9.53
C ALA A 71 7.80 -17.61 -8.64
N THR A 72 6.80 -16.95 -9.26
CA THR A 72 5.32 -17.12 -9.12
C THR A 72 4.47 -15.84 -8.99
N ILE A 73 3.23 -15.98 -9.51
CA ILE A 73 1.97 -15.22 -9.45
C ILE A 73 2.06 -13.68 -9.43
N ASP A 74 1.94 -13.08 -10.61
CA ASP A 74 1.69 -11.66 -10.79
C ASP A 74 0.39 -11.19 -10.12
N PHE A 75 0.33 -9.90 -9.78
CA PHE A 75 -0.89 -9.20 -9.40
C PHE A 75 -2.01 -9.45 -10.44
N GLU A 76 -3.00 -10.26 -10.07
CA GLU A 76 -4.16 -10.60 -10.90
C GLU A 76 -4.96 -9.36 -11.36
N ARG A 77 -4.73 -8.18 -10.73
CA ARG A 77 -5.38 -6.92 -11.11
C ARG A 77 -4.96 -6.40 -12.48
N PHE A 78 -3.77 -6.69 -12.99
CA PHE A 78 -3.37 -6.26 -14.35
C PHE A 78 -3.06 -7.46 -15.27
N GLY A 79 -3.39 -8.68 -14.82
CA GLY A 79 -2.98 -9.92 -15.48
C GLY A 79 -1.46 -10.15 -15.39
N ARG A 80 -1.02 -11.34 -15.82
CA ARG A 80 0.41 -11.70 -15.88
C ARG A 80 1.19 -10.72 -16.77
N TRP A 81 2.30 -10.19 -16.29
CA TRP A 81 3.19 -9.34 -17.08
C TRP A 81 3.98 -10.21 -18.06
N GLU A 82 4.10 -9.74 -19.30
CA GLU A 82 5.00 -10.35 -20.27
C GLU A 82 6.45 -10.13 -19.84
N SER A 83 7.36 -10.93 -20.39
CA SER A 83 8.80 -10.78 -20.19
C SER A 83 9.24 -9.38 -20.63
N CYS A 84 9.80 -8.59 -19.72
CA CYS A 84 10.27 -7.25 -20.03
C CYS A 84 11.62 -7.34 -20.79
N PRO A 85 11.81 -6.72 -21.96
CA PRO A 85 13.10 -6.69 -22.65
C PRO A 85 14.15 -5.91 -21.87
N TYR A 86 15.42 -6.35 -21.95
CA TYR A 86 16.55 -5.64 -21.39
C TYR A 86 17.02 -4.51 -22.33
N ASP A 87 17.04 -3.29 -21.82
CA ASP A 87 17.64 -2.12 -22.45
C ASP A 87 19.04 -1.90 -21.86
N ALA A 88 20.06 -2.13 -22.68
CA ALA A 88 21.46 -1.97 -22.28
C ALA A 88 21.85 -0.50 -22.00
N THR A 89 21.20 0.45 -22.67
CA THR A 89 21.46 1.89 -22.47
C THR A 89 20.93 2.33 -21.12
N ALA A 90 19.71 1.92 -20.78
CA ALA A 90 19.13 2.16 -19.47
C ALA A 90 19.73 1.26 -18.38
N SER A 91 20.41 0.16 -18.77
CA SER A 91 20.87 -0.93 -17.90
C SER A 91 19.72 -1.52 -17.06
N ARG A 92 18.55 -1.70 -17.69
CA ARG A 92 17.30 -2.09 -17.04
C ARG A 92 16.39 -2.87 -17.97
N PHE A 93 15.53 -3.68 -17.37
CA PHE A 93 14.41 -4.29 -18.06
C PHE A 93 13.22 -3.33 -18.07
N ILE A 94 12.75 -2.99 -19.28
CA ILE A 94 11.64 -2.05 -19.49
C ILE A 94 10.41 -2.85 -19.89
N CYS A 95 9.39 -2.82 -19.05
CA CYS A 95 8.16 -3.57 -19.31
C CYS A 95 7.23 -2.77 -20.21
N VAL A 96 6.45 -3.47 -21.04
CA VAL A 96 5.36 -2.85 -21.80
C VAL A 96 4.34 -2.25 -20.85
N ASP A 97 3.87 -1.04 -21.15
CA ASP A 97 2.85 -0.39 -20.33
C ASP A 97 1.56 -1.19 -20.33
N LYS A 98 0.91 -1.27 -19.17
CA LYS A 98 -0.40 -1.91 -19.03
C LYS A 98 -1.48 -0.88 -18.82
N VAL A 99 -2.52 -0.98 -19.64
CA VAL A 99 -3.73 -0.17 -19.52
C VAL A 99 -4.90 -1.08 -19.11
N ARG A 100 -5.59 -0.73 -18.01
CA ARG A 100 -6.83 -1.40 -17.59
C ARG A 100 -7.88 -0.36 -17.23
N GLY A 101 -8.83 -0.16 -18.14
CA GLY A 101 -9.83 0.89 -18.00
C GLY A 101 -9.14 2.26 -17.95
N PRO A 102 -9.40 3.09 -16.93
CA PRO A 102 -8.81 4.42 -16.83
C PRO A 102 -7.42 4.45 -16.19
N PHE A 103 -6.84 3.29 -15.86
CA PHE A 103 -5.53 3.21 -15.22
C PHE A 103 -4.47 2.75 -16.22
N THR A 104 -3.36 3.46 -16.21
CA THR A 104 -2.11 3.10 -16.87
C THR A 104 -1.08 2.79 -15.81
N ALA A 105 -0.40 1.66 -15.96
CA ALA A 105 0.70 1.24 -15.10
C ALA A 105 1.97 1.03 -15.93
N THR A 106 3.07 1.60 -15.48
CA THR A 106 4.40 1.45 -16.09
C THR A 106 5.33 0.78 -15.10
N ARG A 107 6.26 -0.04 -15.60
CA ARG A 107 7.12 -0.88 -14.76
C ARG A 107 8.50 -1.02 -15.37
N SER A 108 9.55 -0.94 -14.55
CA SER A 108 10.90 -1.37 -14.92
C SER A 108 11.65 -1.95 -13.74
N TYR A 109 12.65 -2.78 -14.01
CA TYR A 109 13.52 -3.32 -12.96
C TYR A 109 14.96 -3.47 -13.42
N ALA A 110 15.89 -3.58 -12.46
CA ALA A 110 17.30 -3.85 -12.68
C ALA A 110 17.77 -4.92 -11.71
N TYR A 111 18.61 -5.85 -12.16
CA TYR A 111 19.47 -6.63 -11.29
C TYR A 111 20.78 -5.88 -11.12
N LEU A 112 21.29 -5.81 -9.90
CA LEU A 112 22.48 -5.04 -9.55
C LEU A 112 23.50 -5.98 -8.91
N ASP A 113 24.75 -5.88 -9.34
CA ASP A 113 25.86 -6.54 -8.66
C ASP A 113 26.25 -5.82 -7.34
N ALA A 114 27.28 -6.33 -6.66
CA ALA A 114 27.77 -5.73 -5.42
C ALA A 114 28.33 -4.31 -5.59
N ALA A 115 28.75 -3.93 -6.80
CA ALA A 115 29.21 -2.59 -7.15
C ALA A 115 28.06 -1.66 -7.60
N GLY A 116 26.84 -2.18 -7.72
CA GLY A 116 25.67 -1.44 -8.20
C GLY A 116 25.53 -1.40 -9.73
N ALA A 117 26.31 -2.18 -10.47
CA ALA A 117 26.21 -2.24 -11.93
C ALA A 117 25.04 -3.13 -12.37
N GLY A 118 24.34 -2.68 -13.42
CA GLY A 118 23.20 -3.40 -13.99
C GLY A 118 23.58 -4.72 -14.65
N GLN A 119 22.76 -5.75 -14.45
CA GLN A 119 22.93 -7.08 -15.06
C GLN A 119 21.77 -7.39 -16.00
N SER A 120 22.08 -8.00 -17.16
CA SER A 120 21.11 -8.45 -18.16
C SER A 120 20.42 -9.77 -17.81
N ALA A 121 20.77 -10.38 -16.68
CA ALA A 121 20.14 -11.58 -16.14
C ALA A 121 20.37 -11.67 -14.63
N TYR A 122 19.47 -12.34 -13.92
CA TYR A 122 19.64 -12.67 -12.51
C TYR A 122 20.66 -13.80 -12.33
N SER A 123 21.48 -13.70 -11.29
CA SER A 123 22.41 -14.75 -10.89
C SER A 123 22.51 -14.79 -9.35
N THR A 124 22.34 -15.98 -8.78
CA THR A 124 22.41 -16.17 -7.32
C THR A 124 23.82 -15.90 -6.74
N THR A 125 24.85 -15.88 -7.59
CA THR A 125 26.24 -15.67 -7.17
C THR A 125 26.76 -14.27 -7.46
N THR A 126 26.08 -13.48 -8.29
CA THR A 126 26.55 -12.13 -8.66
C THR A 126 25.52 -11.03 -8.44
N THR A 127 24.23 -11.33 -8.32
CA THR A 127 23.21 -10.31 -8.05
C THR A 127 23.17 -10.02 -6.55
N ALA A 128 23.54 -8.80 -6.14
CA ALA A 128 23.49 -8.37 -4.74
C ALA A 128 22.16 -7.69 -4.38
N ALA A 129 21.55 -7.01 -5.35
CA ALA A 129 20.32 -6.28 -5.18
C ALA A 129 19.46 -6.27 -6.46
N ALA A 130 18.19 -5.91 -6.32
CA ALA A 130 17.32 -5.60 -7.43
C ALA A 130 16.61 -4.27 -7.18
N ASN A 131 16.56 -3.41 -8.18
CA ASN A 131 15.83 -2.15 -8.12
C ASN A 131 14.56 -2.25 -8.97
N PHE A 132 13.47 -1.72 -8.43
CA PHE A 132 12.14 -1.76 -8.99
C PHE A 132 11.56 -0.35 -9.08
N LYS A 133 11.07 0.01 -10.27
CA LYS A 133 10.34 1.25 -10.48
C LYS A 133 8.95 0.93 -11.01
N TRP A 134 7.94 1.50 -10.38
CA TRP A 134 6.56 1.34 -10.77
C TRP A 134 5.83 2.66 -10.66
N SER A 135 5.06 2.97 -11.69
CA SER A 135 4.11 4.06 -11.68
C SER A 135 2.72 3.53 -12.03
N VAL A 136 1.69 4.07 -11.38
CA VAL A 136 0.32 3.89 -11.79
C VAL A 136 -0.39 5.23 -11.74
N SER A 137 -1.17 5.53 -12.76
CA SER A 137 -2.01 6.72 -12.78
C SER A 137 -3.34 6.43 -13.43
N GLY A 138 -4.42 7.03 -12.93
CA GLY A 138 -5.72 6.97 -13.57
C GLY A 138 -6.78 7.75 -12.82
N THR A 139 -7.84 8.08 -13.55
CA THR A 139 -8.98 8.81 -13.02
C THR A 139 -10.26 8.08 -13.38
N ILE A 140 -11.04 7.67 -12.38
CA ILE A 140 -12.38 7.18 -12.58
C ILE A 140 -13.36 8.30 -12.22
N THR A 141 -14.29 8.58 -13.12
CA THR A 141 -15.45 9.42 -12.82
C THR A 141 -16.70 8.58 -12.97
N ARG A 142 -17.56 8.62 -11.96
CA ARG A 142 -18.93 8.09 -11.93
C ARG A 142 -19.86 9.22 -11.48
N GLU A 143 -21.17 9.08 -11.71
CA GLU A 143 -22.16 10.15 -11.48
C GLU A 143 -21.93 10.94 -10.18
N ARG A 144 -21.88 10.24 -9.04
CA ARG A 144 -21.77 10.85 -7.71
C ARG A 144 -20.39 10.75 -7.07
N TRP A 145 -19.38 10.32 -7.82
CA TRP A 145 -18.04 10.05 -7.30
C TRP A 145 -16.99 10.20 -8.39
N SER A 146 -15.96 11.01 -8.14
CA SER A 146 -14.73 10.97 -8.92
C SER A 146 -13.55 10.64 -8.02
N GLY A 147 -12.69 9.77 -8.54
CA GLY A 147 -11.46 9.34 -7.90
C GLY A 147 -10.30 9.47 -8.87
N SER A 148 -9.22 10.13 -8.49
CA SER A 148 -7.95 10.05 -9.20
C SER A 148 -6.88 9.45 -8.32
N MET A 149 -6.02 8.63 -8.91
CA MET A 149 -4.85 8.06 -8.26
C MET A 149 -3.64 8.30 -9.16
N SER A 150 -2.55 8.76 -8.58
CA SER A 150 -1.23 8.70 -9.17
C SER A 150 -0.27 8.22 -8.11
N ARG A 151 0.60 7.27 -8.42
CA ARG A 151 1.62 6.75 -7.51
C ARG A 151 2.87 6.46 -8.30
N ASN A 152 4.02 6.79 -7.72
CA ASN A 152 5.32 6.38 -8.22
C ASN A 152 6.13 5.80 -7.07
N ARG A 153 6.79 4.67 -7.32
CA ARG A 153 7.60 3.92 -6.36
C ARG A 153 8.96 3.64 -6.99
N ASP A 154 10.02 3.87 -6.22
CA ASP A 154 11.37 3.44 -6.50
C ASP A 154 11.87 2.64 -5.29
N ILE A 155 12.00 1.33 -5.46
CA ILE A 155 12.23 0.37 -4.37
C ILE A 155 13.46 -0.47 -4.71
N THR A 156 14.38 -0.61 -3.77
CA THR A 156 15.54 -1.47 -3.87
C THR A 156 15.46 -2.59 -2.85
N LEU A 157 15.56 -3.81 -3.34
CA LEU A 157 15.66 -5.04 -2.58
C LEU A 157 17.13 -5.46 -2.53
N SER A 158 17.72 -5.57 -1.34
CA SER A 158 19.09 -6.03 -1.15
C SER A 158 19.17 -7.31 -0.31
N GLY A 159 20.34 -7.94 -0.32
CA GLY A 159 20.53 -9.25 0.32
C GLY A 159 20.21 -10.41 -0.62
N LEU A 160 20.35 -10.22 -1.93
CA LEU A 160 20.11 -11.27 -2.94
C LEU A 160 21.32 -12.16 -3.22
N LEU A 161 22.50 -11.78 -2.73
CA LEU A 161 23.74 -12.52 -2.95
C LEU A 161 23.76 -13.78 -2.08
N GLY A 162 23.88 -14.96 -2.68
CA GLY A 162 23.90 -16.23 -1.98
C GLY A 162 22.52 -16.66 -1.46
N THR A 163 22.50 -17.47 -0.41
CA THR A 163 21.26 -18.05 0.15
C THR A 163 20.88 -17.38 1.47
N ASN A 164 20.58 -16.08 1.42
CA ASN A 164 20.13 -15.36 2.60
C ASN A 164 18.70 -15.75 2.98
N SER A 165 18.44 -15.84 4.28
CA SER A 165 17.10 -16.13 4.83
C SER A 165 16.23 -14.88 4.94
N THR A 166 16.80 -13.69 4.74
CA THR A 166 16.10 -12.39 4.78
C THR A 166 16.58 -11.48 3.67
N VAL A 167 15.73 -10.52 3.30
CA VAL A 167 16.03 -9.46 2.35
C VAL A 167 15.64 -8.11 2.95
N THR A 168 16.36 -7.06 2.56
CA THR A 168 16.11 -5.70 3.04
C THR A 168 15.51 -4.85 1.93
N ILE A 169 14.47 -4.11 2.26
CA ILE A 169 13.72 -3.27 1.33
C ILE A 169 13.89 -1.81 1.75
N ASN A 170 14.38 -1.01 0.81
CA ASN A 170 14.45 0.44 0.93
C ASN A 170 13.76 1.07 -0.27
N GLY A 171 13.16 2.24 -0.11
CA GLY A 171 12.52 2.88 -1.24
C GLY A 171 11.89 4.23 -0.92
N THR A 172 11.43 4.88 -1.97
CA THR A 172 10.75 6.17 -1.89
C THR A 172 9.58 6.24 -2.87
N GLY A 173 8.71 7.21 -2.65
CA GLY A 173 7.67 7.60 -3.61
C GLY A 173 7.28 9.04 -3.35
N THR A 174 7.27 9.85 -4.40
CA THR A 174 7.23 11.32 -4.24
C THR A 174 5.90 11.95 -4.60
N ARG A 175 4.93 11.19 -5.13
CA ARG A 175 3.64 11.70 -5.63
C ARG A 175 2.54 10.64 -5.54
N GLU A 176 2.11 10.32 -4.33
CA GLU A 176 0.87 9.57 -4.12
C GLU A 176 -0.29 10.53 -4.03
N THR A 177 -0.98 10.78 -5.13
CA THR A 177 -2.20 11.59 -5.11
C THR A 177 -3.40 10.66 -5.05
N GLN A 178 -4.31 10.91 -4.12
CA GLN A 178 -5.63 10.32 -4.07
C GLN A 178 -6.65 11.44 -3.89
N ARG A 179 -7.45 11.68 -4.92
CA ARG A 179 -8.59 12.58 -4.83
C ARG A 179 -9.84 11.73 -4.70
N THR A 180 -10.72 12.04 -3.75
CA THR A 180 -12.04 11.42 -3.65
C THR A 180 -13.07 12.50 -3.38
N ARG A 181 -14.05 12.59 -4.28
CA ARG A 181 -15.23 13.46 -4.14
C ARG A 181 -16.44 12.61 -3.77
N PHE A 182 -17.08 12.94 -2.65
CA PHE A 182 -18.34 12.32 -2.25
C PHE A 182 -19.48 13.33 -2.43
N LEU A 183 -20.45 13.04 -3.30
CA LEU A 183 -21.65 13.88 -3.44
C LEU A 183 -22.71 13.53 -2.39
N ARG A 184 -22.98 14.47 -1.47
CA ARG A 184 -24.11 14.56 -0.51
C ARG A 184 -24.68 13.23 0.00
N ASP A 185 -24.36 12.89 1.24
CA ASP A 185 -24.83 11.72 2.00
C ASP A 185 -26.32 11.75 2.40
N SER A 186 -26.97 12.92 2.47
CA SER A 186 -28.45 13.00 2.60
C SER A 186 -29.04 14.37 2.25
N ALA A 187 -30.35 14.41 1.95
CA ALA A 187 -31.08 15.64 1.62
C ALA A 187 -31.34 16.57 2.83
N GLY A 188 -30.92 16.18 4.04
CA GLY A 188 -31.09 16.96 5.26
C GLY A 188 -30.08 18.12 5.42
N PRO A 189 -30.25 18.95 6.46
CA PRO A 189 -29.35 20.07 6.79
C PRO A 189 -27.92 19.64 7.18
N ASN A 190 -27.71 18.36 7.47
CA ASN A 190 -26.41 17.76 7.79
C ASN A 190 -25.73 17.10 6.58
N GLY A 191 -26.33 17.19 5.38
CA GLY A 191 -25.78 16.59 4.17
C GLY A 191 -24.53 17.31 3.70
N LEU A 192 -23.33 16.77 3.91
CA LEU A 192 -22.08 17.44 3.59
C LEU A 192 -21.45 16.87 2.31
N THR A 193 -21.28 17.71 1.29
CA THR A 193 -20.28 17.43 0.24
C THR A 193 -18.91 17.53 0.90
N ARG A 194 -18.17 16.42 0.93
CA ARG A 194 -16.78 16.38 1.42
C ARG A 194 -15.87 16.06 0.25
N ASP A 195 -14.98 16.99 -0.05
CA ASP A 195 -13.90 16.78 -1.02
C ASP A 195 -12.60 16.55 -0.24
N TYR A 196 -11.97 15.41 -0.49
CA TYR A 196 -10.64 15.11 0.00
C TYR A 196 -9.66 15.06 -1.16
N ASN A 197 -8.58 15.82 -1.04
CA ASN A 197 -7.38 15.67 -1.84
C ASN A 197 -6.24 15.30 -0.90
N LEU A 198 -5.78 14.05 -1.00
CA LEU A 198 -4.62 13.56 -0.27
C LEU A 198 -3.45 13.51 -1.24
N GLU A 199 -2.36 14.15 -0.87
CA GLU A 199 -1.07 14.01 -1.53
C GLU A 199 -0.09 13.48 -0.51
N ALA A 200 0.65 12.42 -0.84
CA ALA A 200 1.63 11.86 0.05
C ALA A 200 2.98 11.64 -0.63
N SER A 201 4.03 11.76 0.18
CA SER A 201 5.33 11.16 -0.08
C SER A 201 5.53 9.98 0.86
N VAL A 202 6.24 8.95 0.40
CA VAL A 202 6.63 7.78 1.18
C VAL A 202 8.15 7.63 1.24
N ALA A 203 8.62 7.17 2.39
CA ALA A 203 9.95 6.61 2.58
C ALA A 203 9.81 5.23 3.23
N ILE A 204 10.39 4.21 2.60
CA ILE A 204 10.50 2.84 3.09
C ILE A 204 11.94 2.67 3.53
N ALA A 205 12.17 2.43 4.82
CA ALA A 205 13.51 2.39 5.39
C ALA A 205 13.75 1.06 6.12
N ASN A 206 14.76 0.33 5.65
CA ASN A 206 15.28 -0.88 6.27
C ASN A 206 14.20 -1.90 6.62
N VAL A 207 13.22 -2.09 5.72
CA VAL A 207 12.16 -3.06 5.92
C VAL A 207 12.71 -4.45 5.65
N ILE A 208 12.94 -5.22 6.71
CA ILE A 208 13.49 -6.57 6.61
C ILE A 208 12.35 -7.57 6.52
N THR A 209 12.41 -8.47 5.55
CA THR A 209 11.40 -9.52 5.37
C THR A 209 12.08 -10.87 5.20
N PRO A 210 11.46 -12.00 5.62
CA PRO A 210 11.97 -13.33 5.30
C PRO A 210 12.12 -13.50 3.79
N ALA A 211 13.21 -14.09 3.30
CA ALA A 211 13.46 -14.28 1.86
C ALA A 211 12.48 -15.27 1.22
N ILE A 212 12.04 -16.27 1.99
CA ILE A 212 11.02 -17.25 1.56
C ILE A 212 9.62 -16.66 1.73
N ARG A 213 8.77 -16.81 0.72
CA ARG A 213 7.35 -16.40 0.78
C ARG A 213 6.58 -17.39 1.64
N MET A 214 6.08 -16.92 2.78
CA MET A 214 5.07 -17.64 3.56
C MET A 214 3.88 -16.70 3.82
N PRO A 215 2.64 -17.22 3.91
CA PRO A 215 1.46 -16.39 4.17
C PRO A 215 1.62 -15.45 5.38
N ASP A 216 2.28 -15.95 6.43
CA ASP A 216 2.52 -15.24 7.69
C ASP A 216 3.94 -14.65 7.80
N ALA A 217 4.66 -14.53 6.67
CA ALA A 217 5.96 -13.86 6.63
C ALA A 217 5.77 -12.34 6.69
N TRP A 218 5.59 -11.80 7.89
CA TRP A 218 5.51 -10.37 8.15
C TRP A 218 6.90 -9.72 8.12
N PRO A 219 7.00 -8.43 7.78
CA PRO A 219 8.25 -7.71 7.93
C PRO A 219 8.73 -7.74 9.39
N VAL A 220 9.99 -8.15 9.58
CA VAL A 220 10.63 -8.37 10.88
C VAL A 220 10.98 -7.05 11.55
N SER A 221 11.35 -6.05 10.77
CA SER A 221 11.75 -4.73 11.26
C SER A 221 11.66 -3.69 10.16
N GLY A 222 11.96 -2.43 10.51
CA GLY A 222 12.00 -1.30 9.59
C GLY A 222 10.76 -0.44 9.69
N THR A 223 10.71 0.60 8.86
CA THR A 223 9.61 1.58 8.90
C THR A 223 9.12 1.97 7.52
N ILE A 224 7.85 2.37 7.48
CA ILE A 224 7.28 3.12 6.37
C ILE A 224 6.77 4.44 6.91
N THR A 225 7.34 5.54 6.41
CA THR A 225 6.92 6.89 6.76
C THR A 225 6.18 7.50 5.58
N ARG A 226 5.01 8.08 5.84
CA ARG A 226 4.26 8.87 4.85
C ARG A 226 3.97 10.26 5.38
N ASN A 227 4.25 11.26 4.56
CA ASN A 227 3.88 12.65 4.83
C ASN A 227 2.71 13.02 3.93
N TYR A 228 1.54 13.16 4.52
CA TYR A 228 0.31 13.54 3.84
C TYR A 228 0.10 15.05 3.90
N THR A 229 -0.24 15.64 2.77
CA THR A 229 -0.95 16.92 2.66
C THR A 229 -2.40 16.60 2.39
N VAL A 230 -3.28 16.96 3.32
CA VAL A 230 -4.71 16.70 3.26
C VAL A 230 -5.43 18.02 3.07
N THR A 231 -6.01 18.22 1.89
CA THR A 231 -6.97 19.28 1.64
C THR A 231 -8.38 18.72 1.80
N ARG A 232 -9.10 19.23 2.78
CA ARG A 232 -10.49 18.90 3.07
C ARG A 232 -11.35 20.14 2.84
N THR A 233 -12.32 20.01 1.95
CA THR A 233 -13.38 21.02 1.78
C THR A 233 -14.66 20.48 2.39
N ASP A 234 -15.23 21.24 3.32
CA ASP A 234 -16.56 21.00 3.84
C ASP A 234 -17.46 22.23 3.65
N ALA A 235 -18.77 22.02 3.64
CA ALA A 235 -19.73 23.09 3.38
C ALA A 235 -19.83 24.11 4.54
N THR A 236 -19.34 23.76 5.73
CA THR A 236 -19.52 24.53 6.97
C THR A 236 -18.28 25.31 7.38
N ASN A 237 -17.09 24.72 7.24
CA ASN A 237 -15.78 25.27 7.63
C ASN A 237 -14.93 25.68 6.41
N GLY A 238 -15.41 25.45 5.18
CA GLY A 238 -14.71 25.81 3.95
C GLY A 238 -13.56 24.84 3.62
N THR A 239 -12.56 25.33 2.89
CA THR A 239 -11.39 24.52 2.50
C THR A 239 -10.27 24.68 3.53
N THR A 240 -9.84 23.56 4.10
CA THR A 240 -8.71 23.47 5.02
C THR A 240 -7.64 22.56 4.45
N THR A 241 -6.37 22.98 4.52
CA THR A 241 -5.23 22.16 4.14
C THR A 241 -4.36 21.94 5.37
N THR A 242 -4.06 20.68 5.68
CA THR A 242 -3.23 20.32 6.82
C THR A 242 -2.27 19.20 6.48
N THR A 243 -1.16 19.09 7.19
CA THR A 243 -0.23 17.97 7.04
C THR A 243 -0.45 16.92 8.12
N ARG A 244 -0.19 15.66 7.79
CA ARG A 244 -0.17 14.53 8.74
C ARG A 244 1.03 13.65 8.43
N ASN A 245 1.85 13.40 9.44
CA ASN A 245 2.91 12.40 9.36
C ASN A 245 2.38 11.06 9.89
N SER A 246 2.58 9.99 9.11
CA SER A 246 2.25 8.61 9.47
C SER A 246 3.54 7.81 9.50
N VAL A 247 3.77 7.06 10.57
CA VAL A 247 4.91 6.14 10.71
C VAL A 247 4.39 4.76 11.10
N VAL A 248 4.64 3.77 10.25
CA VAL A 248 4.47 2.36 10.58
C VAL A 248 5.82 1.79 11.00
N THR A 249 5.83 1.04 12.09
CA THR A 249 7.03 0.33 12.59
C THR A 249 6.77 -1.17 12.63
N PHE A 250 7.54 -1.92 11.85
CA PHE A 250 7.43 -3.38 11.78
C PHE A 250 8.17 -4.06 12.93
N ASN A 251 7.62 -5.19 13.38
CA ASN A 251 8.09 -5.94 14.54
C ASN A 251 8.06 -7.46 14.35
N GLY A 252 7.88 -7.95 13.12
CA GLY A 252 7.78 -9.38 12.80
C GLY A 252 6.40 -10.01 13.01
N THR A 253 5.39 -9.22 13.35
CA THR A 253 4.03 -9.73 13.58
C THR A 253 3.02 -9.10 12.61
N GLN A 254 1.82 -9.69 12.56
CA GLN A 254 0.69 -9.16 11.79
C GLN A 254 0.22 -7.79 12.32
N PHE A 255 0.35 -7.55 13.63
CA PHE A 255 -0.16 -6.36 14.29
C PHE A 255 0.99 -5.41 14.63
N VAL A 256 1.03 -4.29 13.92
CA VAL A 256 2.16 -3.35 14.01
C VAL A 256 1.72 -1.99 14.51
N ASP A 257 2.71 -1.22 14.95
CA ASP A 257 2.49 0.13 15.45
C ASP A 257 2.37 1.11 14.29
N LEU A 258 1.27 1.85 14.28
CA LEU A 258 1.03 2.97 13.39
C LEU A 258 0.87 4.23 14.24
N VAL A 259 1.70 5.23 14.00
CA VAL A 259 1.57 6.55 14.64
C VAL A 259 1.20 7.58 13.59
N VAL A 260 0.07 8.27 13.77
CA VAL A 260 -0.35 9.38 12.91
C VAL A 260 -0.42 10.65 13.72
N ASN A 261 0.47 11.60 13.41
CA ASN A 261 0.53 12.91 14.05
C ASN A 261 0.54 12.82 15.59
N GLY A 262 1.34 11.89 16.12
CA GLY A 262 1.48 11.63 17.56
C GLY A 262 0.42 10.70 18.17
N LYS A 263 -0.66 10.36 17.45
CA LYS A 263 -1.67 9.40 17.93
C LYS A 263 -1.29 7.98 17.54
N ALA A 264 -1.32 7.06 18.50
CA ALA A 264 -0.95 5.67 18.30
C ALA A 264 -2.15 4.77 17.96
N PHE A 265 -1.92 3.88 17.01
CA PHE A 265 -2.86 2.89 16.51
C PHE A 265 -2.18 1.53 16.38
N THR A 266 -2.99 0.48 16.41
CA THR A 266 -2.60 -0.87 15.97
C THR A 266 -3.10 -1.04 14.53
N LEU A 267 -2.19 -1.43 13.64
CA LEU A 267 -2.48 -1.77 12.25
C LEU A 267 -2.41 -3.29 12.08
N ASP A 268 -3.47 -3.89 11.53
CA ASP A 268 -3.50 -5.26 11.05
C ASP A 268 -2.99 -5.32 9.60
N LEU A 269 -1.80 -5.88 9.39
CA LEU A 269 -1.18 -6.01 8.07
C LEU A 269 -1.88 -6.98 7.13
N ALA A 270 -2.74 -7.87 7.63
CA ALA A 270 -3.51 -8.78 6.77
C ALA A 270 -4.71 -8.07 6.13
N THR A 271 -5.35 -7.17 6.87
CA THR A 271 -6.62 -6.55 6.47
C THR A 271 -6.51 -5.06 6.15
N GLY A 272 -5.42 -4.39 6.53
CA GLY A 272 -5.29 -2.93 6.48
C GLY A 272 -6.02 -2.20 7.62
N LYS A 273 -6.75 -2.93 8.47
CA LYS A 273 -7.58 -2.36 9.52
C LYS A 273 -6.74 -1.64 10.58
N VAL A 274 -7.18 -0.44 10.96
CA VAL A 274 -6.57 0.37 11.99
C VAL A 274 -7.48 0.48 13.21
N THR A 275 -6.93 0.29 14.41
CA THR A 275 -7.64 0.42 15.69
C THR A 275 -6.86 1.35 16.60
N ALA A 276 -7.53 2.34 17.22
CA ALA A 276 -6.88 3.25 18.16
C ALA A 276 -6.33 2.47 19.37
N LYS A 277 -5.10 2.79 19.80
CA LYS A 277 -4.59 2.26 21.07
C LYS A 277 -5.21 3.05 22.21
N VAL A 278 -5.81 2.35 23.18
CA VAL A 278 -6.23 2.97 24.43
C VAL A 278 -4.96 3.39 25.17
N ALA A 279 -4.91 4.62 25.68
CA ALA A 279 -3.80 5.06 26.52
C ALA A 279 -3.70 4.12 27.72
N ALA A 280 -2.52 3.54 27.95
CA ALA A 280 -2.26 2.86 29.22
C ALA A 280 -2.38 3.91 30.32
N GLY A 281 -3.40 3.76 31.17
CA GLY A 281 -3.63 4.61 32.33
C GLY A 281 -2.59 4.39 33.41
#